data_AF-A0A3Q8VJ38-F1
#
_entry.id   AF-A0A3Q8VJ38-F1
#
_cell.length_a   1.000
_cell.length_b   1.000
_cell.length_c   1.000
_cell.angle_alpha   90.00
_cell.angle_beta   90.00
_cell.angle_gamma   90.00
#
_symmetry.space_group_name_H-M   'P 1'
#
loop_
_entity.id
_entity.type
_entity.pdbx_description
1 polymer ?
#
loop_
_entity_poly.entity_id
_entity_poly.type
_entity_poly.pdbx_seq_one_letter_code
_entity_poly.pdbx_strand_id
1 'polypeptide(L)'
;LLSYQVEELNEFGLGEQEFAELEQEHKKLANGTALMEACQQGIYLLSEGDEMNIESLLNKAVHIAAELEGFDPKLASVGHMLNEALIQVQESGSELQRYLERLEMDPEVFAQIEARLSKAMQLSRKHHVPPVELYQHHQSLLAELSTLDADESRLEEVELQLAASRENYFVQAQKLSQSRLRYAKELEKLVTDSVRELNMPKAKFVVSVQFN
;
A
#
# COMPACT_ATOMS: atom_id res chain seq x y z
N LEU A 1 4.67 9.30 13.14
CA LEU A 1 5.02 9.06 11.72
C LEU A 1 4.53 7.68 11.27
N LEU A 2 4.87 6.62 12.01
CA LEU A 2 4.42 5.25 11.75
C LEU A 2 2.89 5.09 11.71
N SER A 3 2.17 5.63 12.71
CA SER A 3 0.70 5.56 12.75
C SER A 3 0.03 6.16 11.51
N TYR A 4 0.55 7.27 11.00
CA TYR A 4 0.05 7.90 9.77
C TYR A 4 0.30 7.04 8.53
N GLN A 5 1.45 6.35 8.45
CA GLN A 5 1.73 5.41 7.36
C GLN A 5 0.77 4.21 7.39
N VAL A 6 0.48 3.69 8.59
CA VAL A 6 -0.46 2.60 8.81
C VAL A 6 -1.89 3.02 8.48
N GLU A 7 -2.34 4.19 8.92
CA GLU A 7 -3.66 4.74 8.58
C GLU A 7 -3.87 4.87 7.07
N GLU A 8 -2.90 5.45 6.35
CA GLU A 8 -2.99 5.59 4.89
C GLU A 8 -3.07 4.24 4.16
N LEU A 9 -2.30 3.24 4.61
CA LEU A 9 -2.32 1.90 4.00
C LEU A 9 -3.57 1.10 4.40
N ASN A 10 -4.13 1.34 5.59
CA ASN A 10 -5.42 0.81 6.02
C ASN A 10 -6.57 1.39 5.19
N GLU A 11 -6.57 2.69 4.90
CA GLU A 11 -7.57 3.32 4.03
C GLU A 11 -7.55 2.75 2.62
N PHE A 12 -6.37 2.46 2.09
CA PHE A 12 -6.26 1.83 0.77
C PHE A 12 -6.68 0.36 0.79
N GLY A 13 -6.37 -0.36 1.87
CA GLY A 13 -6.87 -1.71 2.12
C GLY A 13 -6.49 -2.72 1.04
N LEU A 14 -5.24 -2.67 0.55
CA LEU A 14 -4.75 -3.63 -0.44
C LEU A 14 -4.71 -5.04 0.17
N GLY A 15 -5.28 -6.02 -0.52
CA GLY A 15 -5.24 -7.43 -0.16
C GLY A 15 -3.91 -8.10 -0.48
N GLU A 16 -3.73 -9.31 0.07
CA GLU A 16 -2.63 -10.18 -0.32
C GLU A 16 -2.80 -10.58 -1.80
N GLN A 17 -1.73 -10.48 -2.60
CA GLN A 17 -1.72 -10.80 -4.04
C GLN A 17 -2.64 -9.95 -4.94
N GLU A 18 -3.50 -9.11 -4.38
CA GLU A 18 -4.46 -8.28 -5.13
C GLU A 18 -3.78 -7.44 -6.22
N PHE A 19 -2.61 -6.85 -5.94
CA PHE A 19 -1.88 -6.07 -6.95
C PHE A 19 -1.51 -6.91 -8.19
N ALA A 20 -1.08 -8.16 -7.99
CA ALA A 20 -0.71 -9.04 -9.09
C ALA A 20 -1.93 -9.48 -9.91
N GLU A 21 -3.06 -9.71 -9.24
CA GLU A 21 -4.34 -10.02 -9.89
C GLU A 21 -4.83 -8.84 -10.74
N LEU A 22 -4.82 -7.63 -10.17
CA LEU A 22 -5.19 -6.40 -10.87
C LEU A 22 -4.26 -6.12 -12.07
N GLU A 23 -2.96 -6.36 -11.93
CA GLU A 23 -2.01 -6.20 -13.05
C GLU A 23 -2.30 -7.20 -14.18
N GLN A 24 -2.61 -8.46 -13.84
CA GLN A 24 -2.97 -9.48 -14.83
C GLN A 24 -4.29 -9.12 -15.53
N GLU A 25 -5.28 -8.64 -14.80
CA GLU A 25 -6.57 -8.24 -15.34
C GLU A 25 -6.44 -6.99 -16.22
N HIS A 26 -5.72 -5.97 -15.75
CA HIS A 26 -5.40 -4.78 -16.52
C HIS A 26 -4.73 -5.14 -17.85
N LYS A 27 -3.76 -6.07 -17.86
CA LYS A 27 -3.12 -6.52 -19.10
C LYS A 27 -4.10 -7.18 -20.06
N LYS A 28 -5.06 -7.97 -19.57
CA LYS A 28 -6.11 -8.58 -20.40
C LYS A 28 -7.02 -7.51 -21.01
N LEU A 29 -7.48 -6.57 -20.20
CA LEU A 29 -8.39 -5.51 -20.63
C LEU A 29 -7.70 -4.49 -21.56
N ALA A 30 -6.45 -4.13 -21.29
CA ALA A 30 -5.66 -3.22 -22.13
C ALA A 30 -5.42 -3.77 -23.55
N ASN A 31 -5.27 -5.10 -23.67
CA ASN A 31 -5.21 -5.72 -24.99
C ASN A 31 -6.56 -5.63 -25.72
N GLY A 32 -7.67 -5.74 -24.96
CA GLY A 32 -9.02 -5.56 -25.48
C GLY A 32 -9.30 -4.13 -25.94
N THR A 33 -8.89 -3.11 -25.17
CA THR A 33 -9.05 -1.69 -25.54
C THR A 33 -8.26 -1.36 -26.80
N ALA A 34 -7.00 -1.79 -26.88
CA ALA A 34 -6.19 -1.61 -28.07
C ALA A 34 -6.80 -2.30 -29.31
N LEU A 35 -7.40 -3.48 -29.12
CA LEU A 35 -8.11 -4.19 -30.19
C LEU A 35 -9.38 -3.43 -30.61
N MET A 36 -10.15 -2.91 -29.66
CA MET A 36 -11.34 -2.10 -29.91
C MET A 36 -11.01 -0.84 -30.72
N GLU A 37 -10.00 -0.09 -30.30
CA GLU A 37 -9.52 1.11 -31.01
C GLU A 37 -9.04 0.77 -32.43
N ALA A 38 -8.28 -0.31 -32.59
CA ALA A 38 -7.82 -0.77 -33.90
C ALA A 38 -8.99 -1.18 -34.81
N CYS A 39 -10.01 -1.87 -34.28
CA CYS A 39 -11.22 -2.23 -35.01
C CYS A 39 -12.00 -0.98 -35.44
N GLN A 40 -12.21 -0.01 -34.54
CA GLN A 40 -12.89 1.26 -34.86
C GLN A 40 -12.13 2.05 -35.92
N GLN A 41 -10.80 2.13 -35.82
CA GLN A 41 -9.97 2.77 -36.83
C GLN A 41 -10.07 2.06 -38.19
N GLY A 42 -10.10 0.73 -38.20
CA GLY A 42 -10.31 -0.07 -39.41
C GLY A 42 -11.67 0.22 -40.06
N ILE A 43 -12.75 0.23 -39.28
CA ILE A 43 -14.10 0.58 -39.76
C ILE A 43 -14.13 1.99 -40.35
N TYR A 44 -13.51 2.96 -39.65
CA TYR A 44 -13.41 4.33 -40.14
C TYR A 44 -12.72 4.43 -41.50
N LEU A 45 -11.61 3.71 -41.70
CA LEU A 45 -10.88 3.68 -42.98
C LEU A 45 -11.66 2.96 -44.09
N LEU A 46 -12.44 1.93 -43.74
CA LEU A 46 -13.18 1.13 -44.71
C LEU A 46 -14.44 1.85 -45.21
N SER A 47 -15.25 2.41 -44.30
CA SER A 47 -16.61 2.89 -44.62
C SER A 47 -17.01 4.26 -44.05
N GLU A 48 -16.51 4.70 -42.88
CA GLU A 48 -17.04 5.90 -42.20
C GLU A 48 -16.26 7.21 -42.44
N GLY A 49 -15.08 7.16 -43.06
CA GLY A 49 -14.28 8.36 -43.33
C GLY A 49 -14.97 9.30 -44.34
N ASP A 50 -15.31 10.52 -43.92
CA ASP A 50 -16.19 11.47 -44.63
C ASP A 50 -15.80 11.79 -46.10
N GLU A 51 -14.51 11.82 -46.45
CA GLU A 51 -14.07 12.18 -47.83
C GLU A 51 -13.15 11.15 -48.51
N MET A 52 -12.60 10.19 -47.75
CA MET A 52 -11.50 9.34 -48.23
C MET A 52 -11.49 7.96 -47.57
N ASN A 53 -12.64 7.27 -47.57
CA ASN A 53 -12.70 5.86 -47.20
C ASN A 53 -12.52 4.93 -48.42
N ILE A 54 -12.09 3.70 -48.15
CA ILE A 54 -11.74 2.71 -49.18
C ILE A 54 -12.97 2.36 -50.04
N GLU A 55 -14.14 2.20 -49.42
CA GLU A 55 -15.39 1.89 -50.13
C GLU A 55 -15.78 2.98 -51.15
N SER A 56 -15.67 4.25 -50.76
CA SER A 56 -15.99 5.40 -51.62
C SER A 56 -15.00 5.54 -52.78
N LEU A 57 -13.72 5.28 -52.55
CA LEU A 57 -12.69 5.29 -53.59
C LEU A 57 -12.88 4.13 -54.58
N LEU A 58 -13.21 2.93 -54.09
CA LEU A 58 -13.54 1.79 -54.95
C LEU A 58 -14.79 2.03 -55.79
N ASN A 59 -15.86 2.60 -55.22
CA ASN A 59 -17.05 2.97 -55.97
C ASN A 59 -16.72 3.95 -57.12
N LYS A 60 -15.89 4.97 -56.87
CA LYS A 60 -15.41 5.88 -57.92
C LYS A 60 -14.62 5.15 -59.00
N ALA A 61 -13.74 4.22 -58.62
CA ALA A 61 -12.96 3.42 -59.56
C ALA A 61 -13.85 2.49 -60.41
N VAL A 62 -14.88 1.88 -59.82
CA VAL A 62 -15.88 1.08 -60.52
C VAL A 62 -16.63 1.91 -61.57
N HIS A 63 -17.06 3.13 -61.21
CA HIS A 63 -17.71 4.04 -62.17
C HIS A 63 -16.81 4.40 -63.36
N ILE A 64 -15.55 4.73 -63.10
CA ILE A 64 -14.57 5.01 -64.17
C ILE A 64 -14.34 3.78 -65.04
N ALA A 65 -14.25 2.59 -64.46
CA ALA A 65 -14.08 1.35 -65.21
C ALA A 65 -15.28 1.05 -66.14
N ALA A 66 -16.50 1.38 -65.71
CA ALA A 66 -17.70 1.25 -66.54
C ALA A 66 -17.69 2.22 -67.74
N GLU A 67 -17.22 3.45 -67.56
CA GLU A 67 -17.02 4.39 -68.66
C GLU A 67 -15.97 3.86 -69.65
N LEU A 68 -14.86 3.32 -69.14
CA LEU A 68 -13.79 2.72 -69.93
C LEU A 68 -14.24 1.52 -70.76
N GLU A 69 -15.09 0.66 -70.21
CA GLU A 69 -15.71 -0.45 -70.94
C GLU A 69 -16.56 0.05 -72.13
N GLY A 70 -17.22 1.21 -71.98
CA GLY A 70 -17.94 1.87 -73.07
C GLY A 70 -17.04 2.31 -74.23
N PHE A 71 -15.75 2.56 -73.98
CA PHE A 71 -14.76 2.88 -75.01
C PHE A 71 -14.09 1.64 -75.62
N ASP A 72 -13.71 0.65 -74.79
CA ASP A 72 -13.14 -0.63 -75.24
C ASP A 72 -13.71 -1.80 -74.39
N PRO A 73 -14.53 -2.69 -74.99
CA PRO A 73 -15.08 -3.85 -74.30
C PRO A 73 -14.05 -4.79 -73.67
N LYS A 74 -12.77 -4.74 -74.08
CA LYS A 74 -11.69 -5.53 -73.45
C LYS A 74 -11.46 -5.15 -71.99
N LEU A 75 -11.87 -3.96 -71.57
CA LEU A 75 -11.69 -3.44 -70.22
C LEU A 75 -12.78 -3.91 -69.23
N ALA A 76 -13.80 -4.64 -69.68
CA ALA A 76 -14.86 -5.17 -68.82
C ALA A 76 -14.32 -5.99 -67.63
N SER A 77 -13.21 -6.72 -67.83
CA SER A 77 -12.55 -7.51 -66.77
C SER A 77 -12.07 -6.65 -65.60
N VAL A 78 -11.64 -5.41 -65.85
CA VAL A 78 -11.19 -4.47 -64.80
C VAL A 78 -12.36 -4.05 -63.92
N GLY A 79 -13.50 -3.70 -64.53
CA GLY A 79 -14.72 -3.36 -63.80
C GLY A 79 -15.24 -4.53 -62.96
N HIS A 80 -15.12 -5.76 -63.45
CA HIS A 80 -15.50 -6.95 -62.69
C HIS A 80 -14.62 -7.14 -61.44
N MET A 81 -13.28 -7.10 -61.59
CA MET A 81 -12.35 -7.23 -60.47
C MET A 81 -12.55 -6.14 -59.40
N LEU A 82 -12.83 -4.89 -59.83
CA LEU A 82 -13.08 -3.79 -58.89
C LEU A 82 -14.41 -3.96 -58.13
N ASN A 83 -15.45 -4.48 -58.78
CA ASN A 83 -16.71 -4.80 -58.10
C ASN A 83 -16.54 -5.94 -57.09
N GLU A 84 -15.78 -6.99 -57.44
CA GLU A 84 -15.47 -8.07 -56.48
C GLU A 84 -14.70 -7.52 -55.27
N ALA A 85 -13.69 -6.68 -55.51
CA ALA A 85 -12.95 -6.03 -54.43
C ALA A 85 -13.84 -5.14 -53.54
N LEU A 86 -14.78 -4.40 -54.13
CA LEU A 86 -15.75 -3.59 -53.40
C LEU A 86 -16.61 -4.45 -52.45
N ILE A 87 -17.14 -5.59 -52.94
CA ILE A 87 -17.92 -6.52 -52.11
C ILE A 87 -17.08 -7.04 -50.94
N GLN A 88 -15.83 -7.46 -51.20
CA GLN A 88 -14.93 -7.97 -50.16
C GLN A 88 -14.60 -6.92 -49.09
N VAL A 89 -14.44 -5.65 -49.48
CA VAL A 89 -14.24 -4.53 -48.55
C VAL A 89 -15.47 -4.32 -47.67
N GLN A 90 -16.67 -4.33 -48.25
CA GLN A 90 -17.94 -4.17 -47.51
C GLN A 90 -18.18 -5.32 -46.52
N GLU A 91 -17.89 -6.56 -46.94
CA GLU A 91 -17.98 -7.74 -46.07
C GLU A 91 -16.98 -7.66 -44.91
N SER A 92 -15.74 -7.25 -45.19
CA SER A 92 -14.69 -7.08 -44.17
C SER A 92 -15.07 -6.01 -43.14
N GLY A 93 -15.62 -4.87 -43.58
CA GLY A 93 -16.12 -3.82 -42.69
C GLY A 93 -17.27 -4.32 -41.81
N SER A 94 -18.22 -5.05 -42.40
CA SER A 94 -19.35 -5.65 -41.67
C SER A 94 -18.91 -6.73 -40.67
N GLU A 95 -17.87 -7.49 -40.97
CA GLU A 95 -17.31 -8.48 -40.05
C GLU A 95 -16.57 -7.82 -38.88
N LEU A 96 -15.78 -6.76 -39.13
CA LEU A 96 -15.16 -5.96 -38.08
C LEU A 96 -16.21 -5.32 -37.15
N GLN A 97 -17.29 -4.80 -37.69
CA GLN A 97 -18.36 -4.20 -36.88
C GLN A 97 -19.07 -5.24 -36.00
N ARG A 98 -19.39 -6.42 -36.54
CA ARG A 98 -19.93 -7.54 -35.75
C ARG A 98 -18.95 -8.06 -34.70
N TYR A 99 -17.66 -8.05 -35.00
CA TYR A 99 -16.62 -8.40 -34.03
C TYR A 99 -16.58 -7.40 -32.87
N LEU A 100 -16.62 -6.10 -33.19
CA LEU A 100 -16.65 -5.01 -32.23
C LEU A 100 -17.89 -5.09 -31.32
N GLU A 101 -19.07 -5.38 -31.89
CA GLU A 101 -20.32 -5.55 -31.12
C GLU A 101 -20.26 -6.73 -30.14
N ARG A 102 -19.50 -7.78 -30.46
CA ARG A 102 -19.30 -8.94 -29.57
C ARG A 102 -18.21 -8.72 -28.54
N LEU A 103 -17.38 -7.69 -28.72
CA LEU A 103 -16.33 -7.34 -27.77
C LEU A 103 -16.98 -6.65 -26.57
N GLU A 104 -17.55 -7.46 -25.68
CA GLU A 104 -18.06 -7.00 -24.39
C GLU A 104 -16.87 -6.58 -23.52
N MET A 105 -16.57 -5.29 -23.55
CA MET A 105 -15.72 -4.67 -22.56
C MET A 105 -16.52 -3.66 -21.78
N ASP A 106 -16.32 -3.66 -20.48
CA ASP A 106 -16.84 -2.66 -19.58
C ASP A 106 -15.76 -1.58 -19.36
N PRO A 107 -15.89 -0.39 -19.97
CA PRO A 107 -14.93 0.69 -19.81
C PRO A 107 -14.85 1.19 -18.36
N GLU A 108 -15.94 1.05 -17.61
CA GLU A 108 -16.02 1.49 -16.22
C GLU A 108 -15.17 0.58 -15.32
N VAL A 109 -15.22 -0.74 -15.55
CA VAL A 109 -14.35 -1.70 -14.86
C VAL A 109 -12.87 -1.44 -15.17
N PHE A 110 -12.52 -1.20 -16.43
CA PHE A 110 -11.13 -0.89 -16.79
C PHE A 110 -10.62 0.37 -16.08
N ALA A 111 -11.41 1.45 -16.08
CA ALA A 111 -11.07 2.69 -15.40
C ALA A 111 -10.92 2.51 -13.87
N GLN A 112 -11.76 1.68 -13.25
CA GLN A 112 -11.65 1.36 -11.82
C GLN A 112 -10.34 0.61 -11.50
N ILE A 113 -9.97 -0.37 -12.33
CA ILE A 113 -8.72 -1.12 -12.18
C ILE A 113 -7.51 -0.18 -12.34
N GLU A 114 -7.54 0.69 -13.36
CA GLU A 114 -6.46 1.65 -13.60
C GLU A 114 -6.29 2.65 -12.44
N ALA A 115 -7.40 3.17 -11.92
CA ALA A 115 -7.39 4.03 -10.75
C ALA A 115 -6.80 3.32 -9.51
N ARG A 116 -7.18 2.06 -9.27
CA ARG A 116 -6.70 1.26 -8.14
C ARG A 116 -5.21 0.94 -8.28
N LEU A 117 -4.74 0.55 -9.47
CA LEU A 117 -3.32 0.33 -9.77
C LEU A 117 -2.49 1.61 -9.62
N SER A 118 -3.00 2.74 -10.12
CA SER A 118 -2.34 4.04 -9.99
C SER A 118 -2.16 4.44 -8.52
N LYS A 119 -3.20 4.23 -7.70
CA LYS A 119 -3.12 4.47 -6.25
C LYS A 119 -2.11 3.56 -5.57
N ALA A 120 -2.08 2.26 -5.91
CA ALA A 120 -1.07 1.33 -5.40
C ALA A 120 0.36 1.78 -5.75
N MET A 121 0.57 2.24 -6.99
CA MET A 121 1.87 2.76 -7.46
C MET A 121 2.29 4.04 -6.73
N GLN A 122 1.35 4.94 -6.46
CA GLN A 122 1.63 6.16 -5.67
C GLN A 122 2.06 5.81 -4.25
N LEU A 123 1.35 4.88 -3.59
CA LEU A 123 1.67 4.44 -2.24
C LEU A 123 3.01 3.69 -2.19
N SER A 124 3.25 2.80 -3.15
CA SER A 124 4.54 2.13 -3.34
C SER A 124 5.71 3.12 -3.40
N ARG A 125 5.58 4.21 -4.18
CA ARG A 125 6.63 5.25 -4.25
C ARG A 125 6.78 6.00 -2.93
N LYS A 126 5.69 6.31 -2.23
CA LYS A 126 5.72 7.02 -0.95
C LYS A 126 6.40 6.18 0.14
N HIS A 127 6.13 4.88 0.17
CA HIS A 127 6.69 3.92 1.13
C HIS A 127 8.01 3.28 0.66
N HIS A 128 8.50 3.62 -0.54
CA HIS A 128 9.77 3.15 -1.10
C HIS A 128 9.89 1.63 -1.21
N VAL A 129 8.77 0.95 -1.47
CA VAL A 129 8.70 -0.51 -1.64
C VAL A 129 8.08 -0.86 -2.99
N PRO A 130 8.45 -1.98 -3.62
CA PRO A 130 7.77 -2.48 -4.80
C PRO A 130 6.25 -2.62 -4.56
N PRO A 131 5.38 -2.31 -5.54
CA PRO A 131 3.92 -2.42 -5.35
C PRO A 131 3.46 -3.83 -4.95
N VAL A 132 4.13 -4.87 -5.48
CA VAL A 132 3.87 -6.28 -5.16
C VAL A 132 4.15 -6.57 -3.68
N GLU A 133 5.08 -5.85 -3.05
CA GLU A 133 5.48 -6.02 -1.66
C GLU A 133 4.71 -5.08 -0.72
N LEU A 134 3.88 -4.18 -1.25
CA LEU A 134 3.19 -3.15 -0.45
C LEU A 134 2.30 -3.76 0.64
N TYR A 135 1.64 -4.89 0.36
CA TYR A 135 0.86 -5.61 1.37
C TYR A 135 1.74 -6.13 2.51
N GLN A 136 2.87 -6.77 2.19
CA GLN A 136 3.78 -7.30 3.20
C GLN A 136 4.41 -6.17 4.01
N HIS A 137 4.74 -5.06 3.36
CA HIS A 137 5.19 -3.85 4.05
C HIS A 137 4.13 -3.33 5.01
N HIS A 138 2.86 -3.25 4.58
CA HIS A 138 1.75 -2.85 5.45
C HIS A 138 1.64 -3.76 6.70
N GLN A 139 1.71 -5.08 6.54
CA GLN A 139 1.69 -6.03 7.65
C GLN A 139 2.88 -5.83 8.61
N SER A 140 4.07 -5.53 8.07
CA SER A 140 5.24 -5.25 8.91
C SER A 140 5.07 -3.98 9.76
N LEU A 141 4.50 -2.91 9.19
CA LEU A 141 4.25 -1.67 9.91
C LEU A 141 3.17 -1.84 10.99
N LEU A 142 2.12 -2.63 10.71
CA LEU A 142 1.10 -2.99 11.70
C LEU A 142 1.69 -3.75 12.89
N ALA A 143 2.58 -4.71 12.63
CA ALA A 143 3.25 -5.47 13.68
C ALA A 143 4.21 -4.59 14.50
N GLU A 144 4.95 -3.69 13.84
CA GLU A 144 5.84 -2.74 14.49
C GLU A 144 5.06 -1.77 15.40
N LEU A 145 3.94 -1.21 14.92
CA LEU A 145 3.09 -0.32 15.69
C LEU A 145 2.52 -1.02 16.93
N SER A 146 2.01 -2.24 16.78
CA SER A 146 1.49 -3.05 17.89
C SER A 146 2.56 -3.35 18.95
N THR A 147 3.80 -3.57 18.52
CA THR A 147 4.93 -3.80 19.43
C THR A 147 5.26 -2.54 20.24
N LEU A 148 5.25 -1.37 19.59
CA LEU A 148 5.49 -0.08 20.26
C LEU A 148 4.40 0.23 21.30
N ASP A 149 3.13 0.01 20.96
CA ASP A 149 2.01 0.22 21.89
C ASP A 149 2.10 -0.70 23.12
N ALA A 150 2.56 -1.94 22.92
CA ALA A 150 2.83 -2.89 24.00
C ALA A 150 4.01 -2.46 24.89
N ASP A 151 5.07 -1.92 24.29
CA ASP A 151 6.24 -1.43 25.03
C ASP A 151 5.93 -0.20 25.88
N GLU A 152 5.10 0.73 25.40
CA GLU A 152 4.60 1.86 26.21
C GLU A 152 3.82 1.38 27.43
N SER A 153 2.89 0.44 27.23
CA SER A 153 2.10 -0.15 28.32
C SER A 153 3.00 -0.83 29.36
N ARG A 154 4.06 -1.51 28.91
CA ARG A 154 5.04 -2.15 29.79
C ARG A 154 5.90 -1.14 30.54
N LEU A 155 6.24 -0.02 29.93
CA LEU A 155 7.00 1.05 30.58
C LEU A 155 6.21 1.62 31.77
N GLU A 156 4.91 1.91 31.58
CA GLU A 156 4.04 2.39 32.66
C GLU A 156 3.95 1.39 33.82
N GLU A 157 3.84 0.09 33.51
CA GLU A 157 3.83 -0.96 34.54
C GLU A 157 5.14 -0.97 35.35
N VAL A 158 6.28 -0.88 34.66
CA VAL A 158 7.60 -0.86 35.31
C VAL A 158 7.78 0.39 36.16
N GLU A 159 7.30 1.56 35.73
CA GLU A 159 7.33 2.79 36.52
C GLU A 159 6.52 2.67 37.82
N LEU A 160 5.33 2.05 37.76
CA LEU A 160 4.51 1.77 38.93
C LEU A 160 5.20 0.79 39.89
N GLN A 161 5.77 -0.29 39.35
CA GLN A 161 6.52 -1.27 40.16
C GLN A 161 7.75 -0.64 40.81
N LEU A 162 8.46 0.25 40.11
CA LEU A 162 9.60 0.99 40.63
C LEU A 162 9.17 1.94 41.76
N ALA A 163 8.07 2.69 41.59
CA ALA A 163 7.54 3.56 42.62
C ALA A 163 7.15 2.77 43.89
N ALA A 164 6.44 1.65 43.73
CA ALA A 164 6.06 0.78 44.85
C ALA A 164 7.29 0.17 45.55
N SER A 165 8.29 -0.27 44.79
CA SER A 165 9.53 -0.82 45.34
C SER A 165 10.36 0.22 46.08
N ARG A 166 10.40 1.47 45.58
CA ARG A 166 11.04 2.61 46.26
C ARG A 166 10.36 2.92 47.58
N GLU A 167 9.03 2.97 47.61
CA GLU A 167 8.28 3.22 48.85
C GLU A 167 8.54 2.11 49.88
N ASN A 168 8.48 0.85 49.46
CA ASN A 168 8.79 -0.29 50.32
C ASN A 168 10.23 -0.23 50.83
N TYR A 169 11.20 0.13 49.98
CA TYR A 169 12.58 0.34 50.38
C TYR A 169 12.69 1.42 51.48
N PHE A 170 12.07 2.58 51.29
CA PHE A 170 12.10 3.67 52.28
C PHE A 170 11.49 3.25 53.62
N VAL A 171 10.35 2.56 53.61
CA VAL A 171 9.70 2.06 54.82
C VAL A 171 10.61 1.09 55.58
N GLN A 172 11.24 0.13 54.89
CA GLN A 172 12.15 -0.83 55.54
C GLN A 172 13.44 -0.16 56.02
N ALA A 173 14.01 0.75 55.24
CA ALA A 173 15.19 1.53 55.62
C ALA A 173 14.91 2.38 56.87
N GLN A 174 13.74 3.00 56.96
CA GLN A 174 13.34 3.78 58.13
C GLN A 174 13.18 2.91 59.38
N LYS A 175 12.53 1.73 59.25
CA LYS A 175 12.43 0.75 60.34
C LYS A 175 13.80 0.31 60.84
N LEU A 176 14.73 0.01 59.92
CA LEU A 176 16.09 -0.38 60.25
C LEU A 176 16.84 0.76 60.95
N SER A 177 16.71 1.99 60.47
CA SER A 177 17.33 3.18 61.05
C SER A 177 16.83 3.43 62.48
N GLN A 178 15.52 3.35 62.71
CA GLN A 178 14.93 3.48 64.05
C GLN A 178 15.43 2.37 65.00
N SER A 179 15.51 1.14 64.51
CA SER A 179 16.08 0.02 65.28
C SER A 179 17.54 0.28 65.66
N ARG A 180 18.37 0.71 64.69
CA ARG A 180 19.78 1.07 64.94
C ARG A 180 19.92 2.20 65.95
N LEU A 181 19.10 3.25 65.86
CA LEU A 181 19.12 4.36 66.81
C LEU A 181 18.75 3.91 68.24
N ARG A 182 17.78 3.01 68.36
CA ARG A 182 17.40 2.43 69.65
C ARG A 182 18.56 1.66 70.28
N TYR A 183 19.17 0.74 69.54
CA TYR A 183 20.28 -0.06 70.05
C TYR A 183 21.58 0.76 70.23
N ALA A 184 21.77 1.82 69.46
CA ALA A 184 22.87 2.77 69.69
C ALA A 184 22.77 3.41 71.09
N LYS A 185 21.59 3.89 71.49
CA LYS A 185 21.37 4.45 72.85
C LYS A 185 21.59 3.42 73.96
N GLU A 186 21.18 2.17 73.72
CA GLU A 186 21.39 1.09 74.68
C GLU A 186 22.90 0.80 74.84
N LEU A 187 23.63 0.72 73.72
CA LEU A 187 25.07 0.54 73.72
C LEU A 187 25.81 1.72 74.38
N GLU A 188 25.41 2.96 74.09
CA GLU A 188 25.95 4.17 74.73
C GLU A 188 25.90 4.08 76.25
N LYS A 189 24.75 3.64 76.79
CA LYS A 189 24.56 3.47 78.22
C LYS A 189 25.45 2.37 78.78
N LEU A 190 25.39 1.16 78.21
CA LEU A 190 26.14 -0.01 78.68
C LEU A 190 27.66 0.24 78.69
N VAL A 191 28.18 0.86 77.62
CA VAL A 191 29.61 1.18 77.52
C VAL A 191 29.98 2.33 78.45
N THR A 192 29.16 3.37 78.57
CA THR A 192 29.42 4.48 79.51
C THR A 192 29.46 3.99 80.96
N ASP A 193 28.54 3.12 81.36
CA ASP A 193 28.51 2.54 82.71
C ASP A 193 29.76 1.68 82.96
N SER A 194 30.15 0.83 82.00
CA SER A 194 31.39 0.03 82.08
C SER A 194 32.65 0.89 82.17
N VAL A 195 32.74 2.00 81.42
CA VAL A 195 33.89 2.93 81.46
C VAL A 195 33.97 3.67 82.79
N ARG A 196 32.82 3.98 83.42
CA ARG A 196 32.79 4.63 84.74
C ARG A 196 33.30 3.72 85.85
N GLU A 197 33.01 2.42 85.77
CA GLU A 197 33.55 1.41 86.71
C GLU A 197 35.09 1.30 86.63
N LEU A 198 35.69 1.68 85.49
CA LEU A 198 37.14 1.69 85.26
C LEU A 198 37.85 2.99 85.73
N ASN A 199 37.38 3.62 86.81
CA ASN A 199 37.94 4.87 87.38
C ASN A 199 37.88 6.12 86.46
N MET A 200 36.97 6.15 85.47
CA MET A 200 36.73 7.32 84.62
C MET A 200 35.32 7.92 84.80
N PRO A 201 35.02 8.53 85.97
CA PRO A 201 33.65 8.87 86.35
C PRO A 201 32.96 9.92 85.46
N LYS A 202 33.74 10.72 84.71
CA LYS A 202 33.22 11.78 83.81
C LYS A 202 33.19 11.41 82.33
N ALA A 203 33.69 10.24 81.94
CA ALA A 203 33.69 9.82 80.54
C ALA A 203 32.26 9.49 80.05
N LYS A 204 32.00 9.75 78.77
CA LYS A 204 30.76 9.41 78.08
C LYS A 204 31.10 8.79 76.72
N PHE A 205 30.46 7.68 76.39
CA PHE A 205 30.53 7.06 75.07
C PHE A 205 29.29 7.45 74.27
N VAL A 206 29.48 7.85 73.00
CA VAL A 206 28.41 8.34 72.11
C VAL A 206 28.51 7.62 70.76
N VAL A 207 27.38 7.17 70.24
CA VAL A 207 27.22 6.48 68.96
C VAL A 207 26.28 7.30 68.07
N SER A 208 26.81 7.80 66.96
CA SER A 208 26.02 8.55 65.97
C SER A 208 25.50 7.62 64.88
N VAL A 209 24.19 7.63 64.65
CA VAL A 209 23.54 6.94 63.52
C VAL A 209 23.03 8.00 62.55
N GLN A 210 23.50 7.96 61.31
CA GLN A 210 23.05 8.85 60.24
C GLN A 210 22.14 8.08 59.27
N PHE A 211 21.01 8.69 58.94
CA PHE A 211 20.11 8.22 57.88
C PHE A 211 20.40 9.08 56.65
N ASN A 212 20.94 8.47 55.59
CA ASN A 212 21.10 9.12 54.29
C ASN A 212 19.85 8.88 53.46
#